data_AF-A0A166CDR9-F1
#
_entry.id   AF-A0A166CDR9-F1
#
_cell.length_a   1.000
_cell.length_b   1.000
_cell.length_c   1.000
_cell.angle_alpha   90.00
_cell.angle_beta   90.00
_cell.angle_gamma   90.00
#
_symmetry.space_group_name_H-M   'P 1'
#
loop_
_entity.id
_entity.type
_entity.pdbx_description
1 polymer ?
#
loop_
_entity_poly.entity_id
_entity_poly.type
_entity_poly.pdbx_seq_one_letter_code
_entity_poly.pdbx_strand_id
1 'polypeptide(L)' 'MSLCVDSTEWVYRRWRIGSQDGYISAKDVILLGVVFVSPGRVMPLLQVRTDFGEYFPSVLKAL' A
#
# COMPACT_ATOMS: atom_id res chain seq x y z
N MET A 1 22.34 -22.58 -10.79
CA MET A 1 21.50 -21.77 -11.69
C MET A 1 20.13 -21.66 -11.03
N SER A 2 19.87 -20.55 -10.33
CA SER A 2 18.54 -20.21 -9.80
C SER A 2 18.40 -18.69 -9.96
N LEU A 3 17.48 -18.28 -10.84
CA LEU A 3 17.17 -16.88 -11.09
C LEU A 3 16.30 -16.38 -9.93
N CYS A 4 16.91 -15.76 -8.92
CA CYS A 4 16.16 -14.89 -8.02
C CYS A 4 15.79 -13.65 -8.82
N VAL A 5 14.53 -13.58 -9.23
CA VAL A 5 13.92 -12.39 -9.84
C VAL A 5 14.18 -11.22 -8.88
N ASP A 6 14.89 -10.23 -9.38
CA ASP A 6 15.18 -8.97 -8.71
C ASP A 6 13.84 -8.34 -8.30
N SER A 7 13.56 -8.33 -7.01
CA SER A 7 12.33 -7.75 -6.48
C SER A 7 12.44 -6.25 -6.66
N THR A 8 11.82 -5.77 -7.73
CA THR A 8 11.40 -4.40 -8.02
C THR A 8 11.65 -3.47 -6.84
N GLU A 9 12.56 -2.50 -7.03
CA GLU A 9 12.81 -1.37 -6.13
C GLU A 9 11.51 -0.94 -5.44
N TRP A 10 11.27 -1.46 -4.24
CA TRP A 10 10.29 -0.90 -3.32
C TRP A 10 10.93 0.39 -2.84
N VAL A 11 10.84 1.44 -3.65
CA VAL A 11 11.19 2.80 -3.26
C VAL A 11 10.50 3.00 -1.91
N TYR A 12 11.33 3.08 -0.87
CA TYR A 12 10.96 3.04 0.55
C TYR A 12 10.19 4.31 0.93
N ARG A 13 9.08 4.63 0.25
CA ARG A 13 8.03 5.43 0.87
C ARG A 13 7.64 4.64 2.10
N ARG A 14 7.91 5.16 3.29
CA ARG A 14 7.53 4.49 4.53
C ARG A 14 6.01 4.61 4.62
N TRP A 15 5.30 3.62 4.09
CA TRP A 15 3.85 3.49 4.24
C TRP A 15 3.55 3.51 5.75
N ARG A 16 2.68 4.42 6.18
CA ARG A 16 2.28 4.53 7.59
C ARG A 16 0.81 4.23 7.69
N ILE A 17 0.41 3.44 8.68
CA ILE A 17 -0.99 3.08 8.93
C ILE A 17 -1.48 3.88 10.13
N GLY A 18 -2.65 4.49 10.01
CA GLY A 18 -3.18 5.35 11.07
C GLY A 18 -4.43 6.12 10.64
N SER A 19 -4.92 6.97 11.54
CA SER A 19 -6.11 7.81 11.32
C SER A 19 -5.77 9.27 10.98
N GLN A 20 -4.48 9.63 10.93
CA GLN A 20 -4.01 10.98 10.64
C GLN A 20 -3.81 11.20 9.13
N ASP A 21 -3.82 12.46 8.71
CA ASP A 21 -3.53 12.82 7.32
C ASP A 21 -2.14 12.32 6.89
N GLY A 22 -2.06 11.77 5.68
CA GLY A 22 -0.84 11.16 5.16
C GLY A 22 -0.56 9.73 5.66
N TYR A 23 -1.43 9.19 6.53
CA TYR A 23 -1.42 7.78 6.92
C TYR A 23 -2.53 7.04 6.16
N ILE A 24 -2.27 5.77 5.84
CA ILE A 24 -3.22 4.88 5.19
C ILE A 24 -4.24 4.44 6.22
N SER A 25 -5.48 4.79 5.95
CA SER A 25 -6.64 4.36 6.72
C SER A 25 -7.47 3.35 5.92
N ALA A 26 -8.48 2.74 6.56
CA ALA A 26 -9.39 1.82 5.86
C ALA A 26 -10.12 2.48 4.67
N LYS A 27 -10.30 3.81 4.67
CA LYS A 27 -10.92 4.55 3.56
C LYS A 27 -10.02 4.63 2.33
N ASP A 28 -8.72 4.41 2.51
CA ASP A 28 -7.71 4.51 1.46
C ASP A 28 -7.45 3.16 0.78
N VAL A 29 -8.07 2.09 1.28
CA VAL A 29 -7.85 0.72 0.81
C VAL A 29 -9.08 0.21 0.06
N ILE A 30 -8.84 -0.30 -1.14
CA ILE A 30 -9.80 -0.95 -2.03
C ILE A 30 -9.61 -2.46 -1.91
N LEU A 31 -10.69 -3.19 -1.65
CA LEU A 31 -10.70 -4.65 -1.70
C LEU A 31 -10.85 -5.10 -3.16
N LEU A 32 -9.80 -5.71 -3.70
CA LEU A 32 -9.79 -6.23 -5.07
C LEU A 32 -10.37 -7.64 -5.16
N GLY A 33 -10.24 -8.43 -4.10
CA GLY A 33 -10.69 -9.81 -4.09
C GLY A 33 -10.33 -10.55 -2.83
N VAL A 34 -10.75 -11.81 -2.78
CA VAL A 34 -10.63 -12.68 -1.61
C VAL A 34 -10.10 -14.04 -2.07
N VAL A 35 -8.98 -14.47 -1.51
CA VAL A 35 -8.36 -15.76 -1.83
C VAL A 35 -8.47 -16.69 -0.63
N PHE A 36 -9.00 -17.89 -0.85
CA PHE A 36 -9.02 -18.95 0.17
C PHE A 36 -7.68 -19.68 0.14
N VAL A 37 -6.92 -19.57 1.24
CA VAL A 37 -5.55 -20.11 1.30
C VAL A 37 -5.47 -21.43 2.07
N SER A 38 -6.40 -21.68 2.97
CA SER A 38 -6.59 -22.97 3.65
C SER A 38 -8.00 -23.04 4.25
N PRO A 39 -8.47 -24.21 4.74
CA PRO A 39 -9.72 -24.28 5.51
C PRO A 39 -9.73 -23.25 6.64
N GLY A 40 -10.77 -22.41 6.68
CA GLY A 40 -10.93 -21.35 7.67
C GLY A 40 -9.97 -20.15 7.54
N ARG A 41 -9.12 -20.08 6.50
CA ARG A 41 -8.21 -18.93 6.28
C ARG A 41 -8.44 -18.27 4.94
N VAL A 42 -8.42 -16.95 4.98
CA VAL A 42 -8.67 -16.07 3.85
C VAL A 42 -7.58 -15.01 3.78
N MET A 43 -7.12 -14.71 2.57
CA MET A 43 -6.21 -13.61 2.29
C MET A 43 -6.92 -12.58 1.38
N PRO A 44 -7.17 -11.36 1.86
CA PRO A 44 -7.72 -10.32 1.02
C PRO A 44 -6.64 -9.77 0.08
N LEU A 45 -7.00 -9.53 -1.17
CA LEU A 45 -6.19 -8.77 -2.11
C LEU A 45 -6.59 -7.30 -1.97
N LEU A 46 -5.65 -6.48 -1.54
CA LEU A 46 -5.88 -5.08 -1.22
C LEU A 46 -5.04 -4.18 -2.12
N GLN A 47 -5.61 -3.06 -2.52
CA GLN A 47 -4.92 -1.99 -3.22
C GLN A 47 -5.15 -0.68 -2.47
N VAL A 48 -4.11 0.12 -2.31
CA VAL A 48 -4.30 1.51 -1.88
C VAL A 48 -4.74 2.34 -3.08
N ARG A 49 -5.72 3.22 -2.86
CA ARG A 49 -6.25 4.15 -3.87
C ARG A 49 -5.09 4.87 -4.59
N THR A 50 -5.21 5.06 -5.89
CA THR A 50 -4.10 5.58 -6.72
C THR A 50 -3.78 7.03 -6.45
N ASP A 51 -4.77 7.80 -5.97
CA ASP A 51 -4.67 9.21 -5.55
C ASP A 51 -4.13 9.39 -4.12
N PHE A 52 -3.79 8.29 -3.42
CA PHE A 52 -3.25 8.39 -2.06
C PHE A 52 -1.89 9.10 -2.05
N GLY A 53 -1.83 10.23 -1.35
CA GLY A 53 -0.62 11.05 -1.24
C GLY A 53 -0.39 12.01 -2.41
N GLU A 54 -1.30 12.10 -3.39
CA GLU A 54 -1.26 13.17 -4.40
C GLU A 54 -1.58 14.55 -3.79
N TYR A 55 -2.26 14.56 -2.63
CA TYR A 55 -2.64 15.76 -1.89
C TYR A 55 -1.59 16.30 -0.91
N PHE A 56 -0.33 15.81 -0.90
CA PHE A 56 0.70 16.53 -0.15
C PHE A 56 1.02 17.83 -0.90
N PRO A 57 0.56 19.01 -0.42
CA PRO A 57 0.86 20.25 -1.12
C PRO A 57 2.37 20.40 -1.13
N SER A 58 2.91 20.85 -2.26
CA SER A 58 4.33 21.08 -2.53
C SER A 58 5.03 22.01 -1.51
N VAL A 59 4.29 22.54 -0.54
CA VAL A 59 4.73 23.40 0.56
C VAL A 59 5.77 22.71 1.46
N LEU A 60 5.77 21.39 1.58
CA LEU A 60 6.79 20.66 2.37
C LEU A 60 8.03 20.21 1.56
N LYS A 61 8.12 20.53 0.27
CA LYS A 61 9.35 20.31 -0.54
C LYS A 61 10.29 21.54 -0.55
N ALA A 62 9.89 22.64 0.08
CA ALA A 62 10.62 23.92 0.08
C ALA A 62 11.22 24.31 1.45
N LEU A 63 11.24 23.38 2.41
CA LEU A 63 11.95 23.49 3.69
C LEU A 63 12.92 22.31 3.81
#